data_AF-A0A446C618-F1
#
_entry.id   AF-A0A446C618-F1
#
_cell.length_a   1.000
_cell.length_b   1.000
_cell.length_c   1.000
_cell.angle_alpha   90.00
_cell.angle_beta   90.00
_cell.angle_gamma   90.00
#
_symmetry.space_group_name_H-M   'P 1'
#
loop_
_entity.id
_entity.type
_entity.pdbx_description
1 polymer ?
#
loop_
_entity_poly.entity_id
_entity_poly.type
_entity_poly.pdbx_seq_one_letter_code
_entity_poly.pdbx_strand_id
1 'polypeptide(L)'
;MAICSAPPENLAGLSGEMKECFDRNYYAVLDRIQGLPYACAISAGSDGSGAARQTERICTGWRLKAVAPALIVNMGAQTAQQILAPKTVAQADLEKCEELGGLLAGTLLLGQ
;
A
#
# COMPACT_ATOMS: atom_id res chain seq x y z
N MET A 1 -10.47 6.31 -4.01
CA MET A 1 -9.50 6.71 -2.98
C MET A 1 -9.09 5.47 -2.22
N ALA A 2 -7.90 4.97 -2.48
CA ALA A 2 -7.32 3.88 -1.70
C ALA A 2 -5.88 4.28 -1.36
N ILE A 3 -5.65 4.62 -0.10
CA ILE A 3 -4.32 4.54 0.49
C ILE A 3 -4.26 3.11 1.03
N CYS A 4 -3.56 2.23 0.33
CA CYS A 4 -3.19 0.96 0.92
C CYS A 4 -2.01 1.24 1.84
N SER A 5 -2.30 1.60 3.09
CA SER A 5 -1.35 1.41 4.19
C SER A 5 -1.33 -0.09 4.45
N ALA A 6 -0.45 -0.83 3.78
CA ALA A 6 -0.35 -2.25 4.07
C ALA A 6 0.19 -2.41 5.51
N PRO A 7 -0.56 -3.08 6.42
CA PRO A 7 0.05 -3.71 7.58
C PRO A 7 1.17 -4.65 7.09
N PRO A 8 2.17 -4.97 7.94
CA PRO A 8 3.45 -5.50 7.49
C PRO A 8 3.29 -6.60 6.46
N GLU A 9 4.15 -6.54 5.43
CA GLU A 9 4.40 -7.68 4.55
C GLU A 9 4.43 -8.95 5.40
N ASN A 10 3.48 -9.86 5.12
CA ASN A 10 3.31 -11.09 5.88
C ASN A 10 3.56 -12.24 4.92
N LEU A 11 4.61 -13.01 5.17
CA LEU A 11 5.04 -14.12 4.32
C LEU A 11 5.19 -13.71 2.84
N ALA A 12 5.90 -12.59 2.57
CA ALA A 12 6.14 -12.03 1.23
C ALA A 12 4.88 -11.54 0.48
N GLY A 13 3.77 -11.31 1.18
CA GLY A 13 2.51 -10.86 0.59
C GLY A 13 1.76 -9.82 1.41
N LEU A 14 0.59 -9.44 0.90
CA LEU A 14 -0.40 -8.66 1.63
C LEU A 14 -0.79 -9.38 2.93
N SER A 15 -0.99 -8.61 3.99
CA SER A 15 -1.58 -9.16 5.21
C SER A 15 -2.97 -9.77 4.93
N GLY A 16 -3.34 -10.79 5.73
CA GLY A 16 -4.63 -11.48 5.58
C GLY A 16 -5.81 -10.52 5.64
N GLU A 17 -5.79 -9.55 6.55
CA GLU A 17 -6.81 -8.49 6.66
C GLU A 17 -6.94 -7.64 5.40
N MET A 18 -5.80 -7.28 4.77
CA MET A 18 -5.81 -6.51 3.54
C MET A 18 -6.36 -7.33 2.39
N LYS A 19 -5.94 -8.59 2.25
CA LYS A 19 -6.46 -9.51 1.25
C LYS A 19 -7.97 -9.70 1.40
N GLU A 20 -8.43 -9.90 2.62
CA GLU A 20 -9.84 -10.07 2.95
C GLU A 20 -10.67 -8.83 2.59
N CYS A 21 -10.14 -7.63 2.86
CA CYS A 21 -10.75 -6.37 2.43
C CYS A 21 -10.90 -6.30 0.90
N PHE A 22 -9.84 -6.63 0.15
CA PHE A 22 -9.88 -6.68 -1.31
C PHE A 22 -10.91 -7.70 -1.82
N ASP A 23 -10.89 -8.92 -1.29
CA ASP A 23 -11.76 -10.02 -1.73
C ASP A 23 -13.25 -9.69 -1.49
N ARG A 24 -13.60 -9.14 -0.31
CA ARG A 24 -14.99 -8.75 0.00
C ARG A 24 -15.52 -7.62 -0.87
N ASN A 25 -14.66 -6.67 -1.25
CA ASN A 25 -15.08 -5.49 -2.00
C ASN A 25 -14.99 -5.68 -3.50
N TYR A 26 -14.33 -6.73 -4.00
CA TYR A 26 -13.89 -6.80 -5.39
C TYR A 26 -14.97 -6.45 -6.41
N TYR A 27 -16.13 -7.12 -6.33
CA TYR A 27 -17.25 -6.86 -7.24
C TYR A 27 -18.15 -5.71 -6.78
N ALA A 28 -18.23 -5.45 -5.46
CA ALA A 28 -19.13 -4.44 -4.89
C ALA A 28 -18.78 -3.00 -5.33
N VAL A 29 -17.52 -2.76 -5.66
CA VAL A 29 -17.03 -1.43 -6.05
C VAL A 29 -16.55 -1.36 -7.50
N LEU A 30 -16.55 -2.48 -8.23
CA LEU A 30 -15.87 -2.62 -9.53
C LEU A 30 -16.24 -1.53 -10.54
N ASP A 31 -17.52 -1.19 -10.66
CA ASP A 31 -18.01 -0.19 -11.61
C ASP A 31 -18.09 1.24 -11.04
N ARG A 32 -17.66 1.41 -9.78
CA ARG A 32 -17.77 2.68 -9.05
C ARG A 32 -16.44 3.39 -8.89
N ILE A 33 -15.33 2.66 -8.94
CA ILE A 33 -13.99 3.18 -8.65
C ILE A 33 -13.07 3.20 -9.86
N GLN A 34 -13.56 2.81 -11.04
CA GLN A 34 -12.74 2.74 -12.24
C GLN A 34 -12.11 4.08 -12.57
N GLY A 35 -10.83 4.06 -12.96
CA GLY A 35 -10.07 5.25 -13.31
C GLY A 35 -9.63 6.10 -12.13
N LEU A 36 -10.09 5.82 -10.90
CA LEU A 36 -9.67 6.58 -9.73
C LEU A 36 -8.18 6.39 -9.45
N PRO A 37 -7.48 7.45 -9.00
CA PRO A 37 -6.10 7.34 -8.58
C PRO A 37 -5.96 6.55 -7.27
N TYR A 38 -4.84 5.84 -7.13
CA TYR A 38 -4.44 5.17 -5.91
C TYR A 38 -2.94 5.36 -5.63
N ALA A 39 -2.60 5.24 -4.35
CA ALA A 39 -1.22 5.19 -3.87
C ALA A 39 -1.06 4.00 -2.92
N CYS A 40 0.14 3.44 -2.83
CA CYS A 40 0.45 2.30 -1.98
C CYS A 40 1.72 2.55 -1.18
N ALA A 41 1.64 2.38 0.14
CA ALA A 41 2.77 2.42 1.05
C ALA A 41 2.79 1.11 1.87
N ILE A 42 3.93 0.44 1.86
CA ILE A 42 4.11 -0.91 2.40
C ILE A 42 5.16 -0.87 3.48
N SER A 43 4.78 -1.24 4.69
CA SER A 43 5.75 -1.60 5.71
C SER A 43 6.21 -3.04 5.48
N ALA A 44 7.52 -3.25 5.40
CA ALA A 44 8.12 -4.57 5.14
C ALA A 44 9.17 -4.91 6.20
N GLY A 45 9.30 -6.20 6.52
CA GLY A 45 10.34 -6.67 7.45
C GLY A 45 11.71 -6.75 6.79
N SER A 46 11.74 -7.23 5.54
CA SER A 46 12.95 -7.35 4.74
C SER A 46 12.73 -7.09 3.25
N ASP A 47 11.57 -7.46 2.69
CA ASP A 47 11.28 -7.25 1.26
C ASP A 47 9.78 -7.03 1.02
N GLY A 48 9.40 -5.82 0.60
CA GLY A 48 8.00 -5.48 0.31
C GLY A 48 7.55 -5.78 -1.12
N SER A 49 8.40 -6.32 -1.98
CA SER A 49 8.14 -6.42 -3.43
C SER A 49 6.95 -7.32 -3.77
N GLY A 50 6.76 -8.42 -3.04
CA GLY A 50 5.64 -9.34 -3.26
C GLY A 50 4.29 -8.70 -2.91
N ALA A 51 4.21 -7.98 -1.79
CA ALA A 51 3.03 -7.22 -1.39
C ALA A 51 2.73 -6.07 -2.38
N ALA A 52 3.77 -5.40 -2.89
CA ALA A 52 3.63 -4.36 -3.92
C ALA A 52 3.00 -4.92 -5.20
N ARG A 53 3.57 -6.02 -5.71
CA ARG A 53 3.08 -6.68 -6.92
C ARG A 53 1.65 -7.20 -6.77
N GLN A 54 1.30 -7.75 -5.61
CA GLN A 54 -0.07 -8.20 -5.34
C GLN A 54 -1.05 -7.02 -5.36
N THR A 55 -0.71 -5.92 -4.69
CA THR A 55 -1.51 -4.69 -4.69
C THR A 55 -1.71 -4.17 -6.11
N GLU A 56 -0.65 -4.05 -6.90
CA GLU A 56 -0.71 -3.58 -8.28
C GLU A 56 -1.64 -4.44 -9.15
N ARG A 57 -1.58 -5.77 -9.00
CA ARG A 57 -2.47 -6.68 -9.74
C ARG A 57 -3.94 -6.48 -9.38
N ILE A 58 -4.24 -6.31 -8.09
CA ILE A 58 -5.61 -6.11 -7.63
C ILE A 58 -6.13 -4.75 -8.11
N CYS A 59 -5.35 -3.68 -7.91
CA CYS A 59 -5.69 -2.33 -8.37
C CYS A 59 -5.86 -2.26 -9.89
N THR A 60 -5.06 -3.01 -10.66
CA THR A 60 -5.23 -3.15 -12.12
C THR A 60 -6.57 -3.82 -12.45
N GLY A 61 -6.96 -4.86 -11.72
CA GLY A 61 -8.26 -5.51 -11.86
C GLY A 61 -9.44 -4.55 -11.61
N TRP A 62 -9.27 -3.61 -10.68
CA TRP A 62 -10.21 -2.52 -10.40
C TRP A 62 -10.08 -1.31 -11.33
N ARG A 63 -9.16 -1.36 -12.30
CA ARG A 63 -8.89 -0.27 -13.26
C ARG A 63 -8.51 1.04 -12.56
N LEU A 64 -7.87 0.95 -11.40
CA LEU A 64 -7.31 2.10 -10.70
C LEU A 64 -6.02 2.56 -11.36
N LYS A 65 -5.69 3.84 -11.22
CA LYS A 65 -4.46 4.42 -11.77
C LYS A 65 -3.46 4.69 -10.65
N ALA A 66 -2.26 4.13 -10.76
CA ALA A 66 -1.20 4.43 -9.78
C ALA A 66 -0.73 5.88 -9.97
N VAL A 67 -0.65 6.64 -8.88
CA VAL A 67 -0.07 7.99 -8.94
C VAL A 67 1.46 7.99 -8.88
N ALA A 68 2.03 6.93 -8.30
CA ALA A 68 3.47 6.68 -8.19
C ALA A 68 3.73 5.18 -8.00
N PRO A 69 4.98 4.71 -8.19
CA PRO A 69 5.39 3.38 -7.74
C PRO A 69 5.09 3.16 -6.25
N ALA A 70 4.87 1.90 -5.85
CA ALA A 70 4.64 1.57 -4.44
C ALA A 70 5.85 1.99 -3.57
N LEU A 71 5.58 2.71 -2.49
CA LEU A 71 6.59 3.06 -1.49
C LEU A 71 6.77 1.89 -0.53
N ILE A 72 7.98 1.32 -0.47
CA ILE A 72 8.31 0.24 0.46
C ILE A 72 9.22 0.81 1.55
N VAL A 73 8.77 0.71 2.80
CA VAL A 73 9.52 1.09 4.00
C VAL A 73 9.96 -0.19 4.71
N ASN A 74 11.27 -0.44 4.72
CA ASN A 74 11.85 -1.62 5.33
C ASN A 74 12.22 -1.34 6.79
N MET A 75 11.60 -2.07 7.71
CA MET A 75 11.78 -1.90 9.16
C MET A 75 12.97 -2.69 9.71
N GLY A 76 13.67 -3.47 8.89
CA GLY A 76 14.87 -4.22 9.28
C GLY A 76 14.62 -5.30 10.34
N ALA A 77 13.37 -5.77 10.46
CA ALA A 77 12.97 -6.73 11.49
C ALA A 77 13.20 -8.17 11.00
N GLN A 78 14.36 -8.74 11.34
CA GLN A 78 14.77 -10.07 10.86
C GLN A 78 14.70 -11.16 11.95
N THR A 79 14.72 -10.78 13.22
CA THR A 79 14.60 -11.70 14.37
C THR A 79 13.21 -11.62 14.99
N ALA A 80 12.77 -12.71 15.65
CA ALA A 80 11.49 -12.72 16.38
C ALA A 80 11.39 -11.55 17.38
N GLN A 81 12.48 -11.22 18.06
CA GLN A 81 12.52 -10.08 19.00
C GLN A 81 12.30 -8.74 18.29
N GLN A 82 12.97 -8.50 17.15
CA GLN A 82 12.76 -7.27 16.35
C GLN A 82 11.35 -7.21 15.75
N ILE A 83 10.79 -8.35 15.34
CA ILE A 83 9.43 -8.47 14.80
C ILE A 83 8.38 -8.16 15.87
N LEU A 84 8.61 -8.50 17.14
CA LEU A 84 7.68 -8.22 18.23
C LEU A 84 7.90 -6.87 18.92
N ALA A 85 9.08 -6.26 18.76
CA ALA A 85 9.38 -4.96 19.36
C ALA A 85 8.50 -3.84 18.79
N PRO A 86 8.22 -2.75 19.53
CA PRO A 86 7.63 -1.55 18.97
C PRO A 86 8.45 -1.04 17.78
N LYS A 87 7.78 -0.65 16.70
CA LYS A 87 8.44 -0.09 15.51
C LYS A 87 8.27 1.42 15.50
N THR A 88 9.38 2.12 15.29
CA THR A 88 9.39 3.56 15.01
C THR A 88 9.82 3.75 13.57
N VAL A 89 8.98 4.39 12.77
CA VAL A 89 9.31 4.74 11.38
C VAL A 89 10.24 5.94 11.40
N ALA A 90 11.32 5.91 10.60
CA ALA A 90 12.25 7.02 10.51
C ALA A 90 11.57 8.26 9.92
N GLN A 91 11.97 9.46 10.36
CA GLN A 91 11.41 10.72 9.88
C GLN A 91 11.46 10.83 8.34
N ALA A 92 12.57 10.42 7.72
CA ALA A 92 12.73 10.43 6.27
C ALA A 92 11.72 9.52 5.54
N ASP A 93 11.24 8.44 6.17
CA ASP A 93 10.23 7.57 5.57
C ASP A 93 8.81 8.12 5.79
N LEU A 94 8.59 8.85 6.89
CA LEU A 94 7.36 9.61 7.10
C LEU A 94 7.21 10.72 6.06
N GLU A 95 8.29 11.47 5.78
CA GLU A 95 8.31 12.51 4.75
C GLU A 95 7.96 11.95 3.36
N LYS A 96 8.51 10.79 2.99
CA LYS A 96 8.12 10.12 1.73
C LYS A 96 6.63 9.72 1.71
N CYS A 97 6.07 9.31 2.85
CA CYS A 97 4.65 8.99 2.95
C CYS A 97 3.80 10.25 2.81
N GLU A 98 4.23 11.38 3.39
CA GLU A 98 3.58 12.68 3.24
C GLU A 98 3.61 13.16 1.79
N GLU A 99 4.75 13.05 1.11
CA GLU A 99 4.91 13.37 -0.31
C GLU A 99 3.97 12.52 -1.19
N LEU A 100 3.93 11.20 -0.95
CA LEU A 100 3.04 10.29 -1.66
C LEU A 100 1.56 10.64 -1.45
N GLY A 101 1.19 11.00 -0.21
CA GLY A 101 -0.15 11.46 0.14
C GLY A 101 -0.50 12.78 -0.54
N GLY A 102 0.43 13.73 -0.56
CA GLY A 102 0.31 15.02 -1.25
C GLY A 102 0.11 14.85 -2.75
N LEU A 103 0.86 13.94 -3.37
CA LEU A 103 0.70 13.60 -4.79
C LEU A 103 -0.69 13.05 -5.08
N LEU A 104 -1.16 12.07 -4.30
CA LEU A 104 -2.50 11.49 -4.45
C LEU A 104 -3.60 12.56 -4.29
N ALA A 105 -3.47 13.43 -3.27
CA ALA A 105 -4.40 14.52 -3.03
C ALA A 105 -4.43 15.51 -4.21
N GLY A 106 -3.26 15.88 -4.75
CA GLY A 106 -3.15 16.72 -5.93
C GLY A 106 -3.82 16.09 -7.16
N THR A 107 -3.58 14.81 -7.43
CA THR A 107 -4.21 14.08 -8.54
C THR A 107 -5.73 14.05 -8.42
N LEU A 108 -6.26 13.82 -7.21
CA LEU A 108 -7.69 13.82 -6.93
C LEU A 108 -8.33 15.20 -7.18
N LEU A 109 -7.68 16.28 -6.74
CA LEU A 109 -8.17 17.64 -6.91
C LEU A 109 -8.17 18.09 -8.37
N LEU A 110 -7.21 17.62 -9.17
CA LEU A 110 -7.10 17.91 -10.59
C LEU A 110 -8.02 17.04 -11.46
N GLY A 111 -8.65 15.99 -10.89
CA GLY A 111 -9.54 15.09 -11.59
C GLY A 111 -8.84 14.18 -12.62
N GLN A 112 -7.57 13.81 -12.37
CA GLN A 112 -6.74 13.01 -13.28
C GLN A 112 -6.72 11.51 -12.94
#